data_AF-A0A5C7URM0-F1
#
_entry.id   AF-A0A5C7URM0-F1
#
_cell.length_a   1.000
_cell.length_b   1.000
_cell.length_c   1.000
_cell.angle_alpha   90.00
_cell.angle_beta   90.00
_cell.angle_gamma   90.00
#
_symmetry.space_group_name_H-M   'P 1'
#
loop_
_entity.id
_entity.type
_entity.pdbx_description
1 polymer ?
#
loop_
_entity_poly.entity_id
_entity_poly.type
_entity_poly.pdbx_seq_one_letter_code
_entity_poly.pdbx_strand_id
1 'polypeptide(L)'
;MFFDAKMALTVSKTKNSITRQDKIDFFELPQKNMSVQSKLHYLNASECDILLGSIRNQKHKLIVLIMLDCGLRVSECRTLKYSNFDFKEKLLTVSCLKKRGMSIQRVIPISDRLYHLLAEHLASQKNINKDSFLFPGIGKNNDGAICRDTVNKLLTRLKPRTNIYHLHPHALRHTFATHLLINDVPIHNIKSLLGHNKLDTTLVYTHIPVDQLRSNISSLAKKKTFFRRWVDYFFPIKSKPINISFSQQNISVGRNDELQLLQGLSLKRVNTFIIGDIGVGKSHLLEQICVSIDHVLRFDDLDNIKRTLGNTLLYLYKNEKQTVYNLIYGDFDLNKAQTRITRESVANLCDEIKKVTVKKEYTIVIDSIDGITPKTVRVLELLKDHFTIIAAARSIKVNHTSLFWDFERIQIKSLSRHHALELIQRLTHDLEVEDYYVLLNHIYEQTNGNPRAIYELVNRYRKEPILTKEVVKSIRHAGALPEYDMTIFIAIILGAIACLRYFTAETGNVSLRTIGGCALILLLLSRYIFPKFKRKYI
;
A
#
# COMPACT_ATOMS: atom_id res chain seq x y z
N MET A 1 -57.43 -41.17 -31.91
CA MET A 1 -57.35 -42.64 -31.95
C MET A 1 -57.56 -43.14 -30.52
N PHE A 2 -58.80 -43.57 -30.24
CA PHE A 2 -59.35 -44.37 -29.12
C PHE A 2 -58.88 -44.10 -27.66
N PHE A 3 -59.70 -43.93 -26.62
CA PHE A 3 -61.15 -44.00 -26.30
C PHE A 3 -61.25 -43.39 -24.87
N ASP A 4 -62.16 -42.47 -24.53
CA ASP A 4 -63.51 -42.70 -23.94
C ASP A 4 -63.57 -43.83 -22.88
N ALA A 5 -64.27 -43.78 -21.74
CA ALA A 5 -65.29 -42.89 -21.21
C ALA A 5 -65.58 -43.20 -19.72
N LYS A 6 -66.36 -42.31 -19.11
CA LYS A 6 -67.29 -42.45 -17.97
C LYS A 6 -67.61 -43.86 -17.44
N MET A 7 -67.66 -43.99 -16.11
CA MET A 7 -68.83 -44.40 -15.29
C MET A 7 -68.40 -44.50 -13.81
N ALA A 8 -68.96 -43.73 -12.88
CA ALA A 8 -70.26 -43.92 -12.20
C ALA A 8 -70.26 -45.01 -11.11
N LEU A 9 -70.69 -44.58 -9.91
CA LEU A 9 -71.36 -45.32 -8.83
C LEU A 9 -70.54 -46.12 -7.79
N THR A 10 -70.48 -45.52 -6.59
CA THR A 10 -71.10 -45.98 -5.32
C THR A 10 -71.08 -47.47 -4.93
N VAL A 11 -70.82 -47.66 -3.63
CA VAL A 11 -71.25 -48.78 -2.73
C VAL A 11 -70.18 -49.83 -2.40
N SER A 12 -69.57 -49.61 -1.24
CA SER A 12 -69.53 -50.46 -0.04
C SER A 12 -69.33 -51.99 -0.12
N LYS A 13 -68.46 -52.43 0.81
CA LYS A 13 -68.61 -53.58 1.73
C LYS A 13 -68.15 -54.98 1.28
N THR A 14 -67.01 -55.33 1.86
CA THR A 14 -66.76 -56.49 2.74
C THR A 14 -66.73 -57.92 2.19
N LYS A 15 -65.60 -58.54 2.56
CA LYS A 15 -65.39 -59.88 3.14
C LYS A 15 -65.07 -61.04 2.19
N ASN A 16 -63.87 -61.58 2.44
CA ASN A 16 -63.50 -62.99 2.61
C ASN A 16 -63.83 -63.91 1.43
N SER A 17 -62.88 -64.61 0.84
CA SER A 17 -61.85 -65.46 1.46
C SER A 17 -61.12 -66.15 0.32
N ILE A 18 -59.81 -66.43 0.45
CA ILE A 18 -59.17 -67.65 -0.04
C ILE A 18 -57.82 -67.75 0.68
N THR A 19 -57.61 -68.92 1.27
CA THR A 19 -56.48 -69.35 2.09
C THR A 19 -55.41 -70.06 1.27
N ARG A 20 -54.13 -69.85 1.58
CA ARG A 20 -53.10 -70.85 1.97
C ARG A 20 -51.71 -70.47 1.47
N GLN A 21 -50.85 -70.19 2.47
CA GLN A 21 -49.44 -70.58 2.58
C GLN A 21 -48.53 -70.38 1.36
N ASP A 22 -47.86 -69.22 1.34
CA ASP A 22 -46.45 -69.15 0.93
C ASP A 22 -45.69 -68.29 1.94
N LYS A 23 -44.70 -68.90 2.60
CA LYS A 23 -43.68 -68.20 3.39
C LYS A 23 -42.77 -67.47 2.41
N ILE A 24 -42.80 -66.15 2.43
CA ILE A 24 -41.71 -65.32 1.91
C ILE A 24 -41.24 -64.46 3.06
N ASP A 25 -39.95 -64.60 3.37
CA ASP A 25 -39.25 -63.88 4.43
C ASP A 25 -39.49 -62.38 4.32
N PHE A 26 -40.04 -61.79 5.38
CA PHE A 26 -40.03 -60.35 5.59
C PHE A 26 -38.57 -59.93 5.77
N PHE A 27 -37.94 -59.50 4.68
CA PHE A 27 -36.75 -58.66 4.75
C PHE A 27 -37.18 -57.33 5.39
N GLU A 28 -37.08 -57.24 6.71
CA GLU A 28 -37.16 -55.98 7.44
C GLU A 28 -36.11 -55.04 6.87
N LEU A 29 -36.54 -54.12 5.99
CA LEU A 29 -35.75 -52.94 5.69
C LEU A 29 -35.54 -52.22 7.01
N PRO A 30 -34.29 -52.00 7.46
CA PRO A 30 -34.04 -51.42 8.76
C PRO A 30 -34.72 -50.06 8.81
N GLN A 31 -35.68 -49.92 9.73
CA GLN A 31 -36.18 -48.63 10.16
C GLN A 31 -34.99 -47.86 10.73
N LYS A 32 -34.27 -47.15 9.86
CA LYS A 32 -33.21 -46.25 10.26
C LYS A 32 -33.90 -45.12 11.00
N ASN A 33 -33.93 -45.27 12.32
CA ASN A 33 -34.28 -44.27 13.31
C ASN A 33 -34.06 -42.87 12.74
N MET A 34 -35.16 -42.15 12.56
CA MET A 34 -35.19 -40.72 12.33
C MET A 34 -34.70 -40.05 13.62
N SER A 35 -33.41 -40.18 13.91
CA SER A 35 -32.79 -39.69 15.13
C SER A 35 -32.36 -38.24 14.92
N VAL A 36 -33.06 -37.36 15.65
CA VAL A 36 -32.56 -36.09 16.18
C VAL A 36 -32.12 -35.08 15.11
N GLN A 37 -33.02 -34.18 14.74
CA GLN A 37 -32.60 -32.86 14.24
C GLN A 37 -31.62 -32.29 15.27
N SER A 38 -30.34 -32.16 14.91
CA SER A 38 -29.31 -31.60 15.79
C SER A 38 -29.75 -30.22 16.26
N LYS A 39 -30.06 -30.07 17.55
CA LYS A 39 -30.41 -28.79 18.18
C LYS A 39 -29.35 -27.77 17.77
N LEU A 40 -29.71 -26.76 16.97
CA LEU A 40 -28.76 -25.74 16.54
C LEU A 40 -28.28 -25.00 17.79
N HIS A 41 -27.00 -25.14 18.12
CA HIS A 41 -26.40 -24.48 19.28
C HIS A 41 -26.07 -23.03 18.89
N TYR A 42 -26.89 -22.09 19.35
CA TYR A 42 -26.66 -20.63 19.23
C TYR A 42 -26.66 -19.99 20.63
N LEU A 43 -26.11 -18.78 20.73
CA LEU A 43 -26.05 -18.01 21.97
C LEU A 43 -27.15 -16.95 22.00
N ASN A 44 -27.75 -16.74 23.17
CA ASN A 44 -28.68 -15.64 23.39
C ASN A 44 -27.95 -14.31 23.56
N ALA A 45 -28.66 -13.18 23.43
CA ALA A 45 -28.07 -11.84 23.58
C ALA A 45 -27.40 -11.64 24.96
N SER A 46 -28.02 -12.14 26.03
CA SER A 46 -27.45 -12.11 27.39
C SER A 46 -26.18 -12.95 27.53
N GLU A 47 -26.15 -14.14 26.92
CA GLU A 47 -24.98 -15.02 26.89
C GLU A 47 -23.83 -14.38 26.10
N CYS A 48 -24.13 -13.67 25.01
CA CYS A 48 -23.15 -12.93 24.22
C CYS A 48 -22.47 -11.82 25.05
N ASP A 49 -23.26 -11.06 25.83
CA ASP A 49 -22.73 -10.02 26.71
C ASP A 49 -21.84 -10.60 27.83
N ILE A 50 -22.28 -11.70 28.46
CA ILE A 50 -21.50 -12.42 29.48
C ILE A 50 -20.18 -12.93 28.87
N LEU A 51 -20.23 -13.49 27.66
CA LEU A 51 -19.06 -13.96 26.95
C LEU A 51 -18.06 -12.81 26.70
N LEU A 52 -18.51 -11.70 26.12
CA LEU A 52 -17.64 -10.56 25.81
C LEU A 52 -17.11 -9.85 27.07
N GLY A 53 -17.88 -9.83 28.16
CA GLY A 53 -17.46 -9.30 29.46
C GLY A 53 -16.42 -10.15 30.18
N SER A 54 -16.44 -11.47 29.96
CA SER A 54 -15.49 -12.41 30.58
C SER A 54 -14.06 -12.37 29.98
N ILE A 55 -13.90 -11.77 28.80
CA ILE A 55 -12.63 -11.74 28.07
C ILE A 55 -11.84 -10.47 28.39
N ARG A 56 -10.76 -10.62 29.15
CA ARG A 56 -9.86 -9.50 29.52
C ARG A 56 -8.89 -9.10 28.40
N ASN A 57 -8.37 -10.07 27.65
CA ASN A 57 -7.39 -9.79 26.58
C ASN A 57 -8.09 -9.20 25.36
N GLN A 58 -7.71 -7.98 24.98
CA GLN A 58 -8.30 -7.24 23.86
C GLN A 58 -8.23 -7.99 22.53
N LYS A 59 -7.11 -8.68 22.24
CA LYS A 59 -6.94 -9.48 21.01
C LYS A 59 -7.94 -10.64 20.97
N HIS A 60 -8.12 -11.34 22.09
CA HIS A 60 -9.09 -12.44 22.18
C HIS A 60 -10.52 -11.94 22.05
N LYS A 61 -10.83 -10.78 22.66
CA LYS A 61 -12.13 -10.14 22.56
C LYS A 61 -12.45 -9.77 21.12
N LEU A 62 -11.46 -9.25 20.39
CA LEU A 62 -11.59 -8.91 18.97
C LEU A 62 -11.83 -10.14 18.09
N ILE A 63 -11.11 -11.25 18.31
CA ILE A 63 -11.33 -12.52 17.58
C ILE A 63 -12.78 -13.01 17.74
N VAL A 64 -13.26 -13.05 18.99
CA VAL A 64 -14.62 -13.51 19.29
C VAL A 64 -15.66 -12.58 18.69
N LEU A 65 -15.45 -11.26 18.78
CA LEU A 65 -16.36 -10.26 18.25
C LEU A 65 -16.46 -10.30 16.72
N ILE A 66 -15.34 -10.44 16.00
CA ILE A 66 -15.34 -10.59 14.54
C ILE A 66 -16.11 -11.84 14.11
N MET A 67 -15.95 -12.96 14.82
CA MET A 67 -16.67 -14.19 14.50
C MET A 67 -18.18 -14.08 14.78
N LEU A 68 -18.56 -13.30 15.80
CA LEU A 68 -19.94 -13.08 16.21
C LEU A 68 -20.65 -12.04 15.33
N ASP A 69 -19.97 -10.97 14.92
CA ASP A 69 -20.57 -9.85 14.14
C ASP A 69 -20.40 -10.01 12.62
N CYS A 70 -19.43 -10.79 12.16
CA CYS A 70 -19.20 -11.03 10.73
C CYS A 70 -19.44 -12.49 10.32
N GLY A 71 -19.79 -13.38 11.27
CA GLY A 71 -20.11 -14.78 10.98
C GLY A 71 -18.96 -15.59 10.34
N LEU A 72 -17.70 -15.21 10.57
CA LEU A 72 -16.55 -15.84 9.90
C LEU A 72 -16.27 -17.26 10.40
N ARG A 73 -15.74 -18.12 9.52
CA ARG A 73 -15.13 -19.39 9.93
C ARG A 73 -13.80 -19.13 10.63
N VAL A 74 -13.33 -20.03 11.50
CA VAL A 74 -12.01 -19.88 12.15
C VAL A 74 -10.87 -19.76 11.14
N SER A 75 -10.94 -20.54 10.05
CA SER A 75 -9.97 -20.51 8.97
C SER A 75 -9.94 -19.18 8.23
N GLU A 76 -11.09 -18.52 8.08
CA GLU A 76 -11.20 -17.19 7.46
C GLU A 76 -10.73 -16.10 8.45
N CYS A 77 -11.14 -16.20 9.72
CA CYS A 77 -10.81 -15.25 10.76
C CYS A 77 -9.30 -15.18 11.03
N ARG A 78 -8.59 -16.33 11.05
CA ARG A 78 -7.14 -16.35 11.28
C ARG A 78 -6.33 -15.73 10.13
N THR A 79 -6.84 -15.77 8.90
CA THR A 79 -6.12 -15.27 7.71
C THR A 79 -6.46 -13.83 7.36
N LEU A 80 -7.26 -13.14 8.17
CA LEU A 80 -7.57 -11.73 7.95
C LEU A 80 -6.29 -10.90 8.01
N LYS A 81 -6.09 -10.07 6.99
CA LYS A 81 -5.03 -9.06 6.90
C LYS A 81 -5.63 -7.67 7.03
N TYR A 82 -4.80 -6.67 7.29
CA TYR A 82 -5.26 -5.27 7.32
C TYR A 82 -5.84 -4.81 5.98
N SER A 83 -5.34 -5.33 4.86
CA SER A 83 -5.90 -5.09 3.51
C SER A 83 -7.32 -5.58 3.27
N ASN A 84 -7.84 -6.48 4.11
CA ASN A 84 -9.21 -6.96 3.99
C ASN A 84 -10.24 -5.94 4.50
N PHE A 85 -9.80 -4.95 5.28
CA PHE A 85 -10.67 -3.95 5.87
C PHE A 85 -10.65 -2.67 5.03
N ASP A 86 -11.82 -2.22 4.64
CA ASP A 86 -12.04 -0.85 4.21
C ASP A 86 -12.60 -0.09 5.41
N PHE A 87 -11.72 0.64 6.08
CA PHE A 87 -12.07 1.35 7.31
C PHE A 87 -12.92 2.60 7.06
N LYS A 88 -12.87 3.17 5.84
CA LYS A 88 -13.66 4.33 5.45
C LYS A 88 -15.14 3.95 5.28
N GLU A 89 -15.39 2.91 4.50
CA GLU A 89 -16.75 2.41 4.26
C GLU A 89 -17.24 1.46 5.37
N LYS A 90 -16.38 1.16 6.36
CA LYS A 90 -16.62 0.16 7.42
C LYS A 90 -17.02 -1.19 6.81
N LEU A 91 -16.27 -1.67 5.83
CA LEU A 91 -16.51 -2.92 5.14
C LEU A 91 -15.36 -3.90 5.35
N LEU A 92 -15.72 -5.18 5.48
CA LEU A 92 -14.77 -6.29 5.56
C LEU A 92 -14.92 -7.17 4.31
N THR A 93 -13.86 -7.26 3.52
CA THR A 93 -13.79 -8.12 2.34
C THR A 93 -13.09 -9.43 2.69
N VAL A 94 -13.83 -10.55 2.62
CA VAL A 94 -13.31 -11.88 2.92
C VAL A 94 -13.26 -12.72 1.65
N SER A 95 -12.09 -13.28 1.36
CA SER A 95 -11.90 -14.25 0.29
C SER A 95 -12.38 -15.64 0.74
N CYS A 96 -13.36 -16.21 0.06
CA CYS A 96 -13.76 -17.60 0.25
C CYS A 96 -12.73 -18.55 -0.40
N LEU A 97 -12.51 -19.72 0.22
CA LEU A 97 -11.65 -20.77 -0.33
C LEU A 97 -12.19 -21.23 -1.71
N LYS A 98 -11.26 -21.38 -2.66
CA LYS A 98 -11.53 -21.64 -4.09
C LYS A 98 -12.37 -22.90 -4.33
N LYS A 99 -13.27 -22.81 -5.30
CA LYS A 99 -13.64 -23.94 -6.16
C LYS A 99 -13.29 -23.51 -7.59
N ARG A 100 -12.39 -24.25 -8.27
CA ARG A 100 -11.95 -24.00 -9.66
C ARG A 100 -11.29 -22.63 -9.92
N GLY A 101 -10.22 -22.31 -9.21
CA GLY A 101 -9.31 -21.22 -9.59
C GLY A 101 -9.75 -19.78 -9.23
N MET A 102 -11.05 -19.46 -9.26
CA MET A 102 -11.57 -18.14 -8.88
C MET A 102 -11.82 -18.06 -7.36
N SER A 103 -11.24 -17.03 -6.73
CA SER A 103 -11.57 -16.65 -5.35
C SER A 103 -12.82 -15.78 -5.37
N ILE A 104 -13.94 -16.31 -4.87
CA ILE A 104 -15.14 -15.51 -4.65
C ILE A 104 -14.91 -14.65 -3.41
N GLN A 105 -15.06 -13.35 -3.54
CA GLN A 105 -15.00 -12.41 -2.42
C GLN A 105 -16.41 -12.10 -1.93
N ARG A 106 -16.57 -11.94 -0.62
CA ARG A 106 -17.81 -11.42 -0.02
C ARG A 106 -17.50 -10.22 0.84
N VAL A 107 -18.40 -9.24 0.81
CA VAL A 107 -18.29 -7.99 1.56
C VAL A 107 -19.28 -8.04 2.72
N ILE A 108 -18.80 -7.74 3.93
CA ILE A 108 -19.57 -7.80 5.17
C ILE A 108 -19.46 -6.43 5.85
N PRO A 109 -20.58 -5.75 6.17
CA PRO A 109 -20.52 -4.51 6.91
C PRO A 109 -20.04 -4.73 8.34
N ILE A 110 -19.17 -3.84 8.81
CA ILE A 110 -18.59 -3.86 10.16
C ILE A 110 -19.53 -3.11 11.11
N SER A 111 -19.87 -3.74 12.24
CA SER A 111 -20.68 -3.12 13.30
C SER A 111 -19.90 -2.01 14.01
N ASP A 112 -20.59 -1.00 14.55
CA ASP A 112 -19.90 0.10 15.24
C ASP A 112 -19.11 -0.37 16.46
N ARG A 113 -19.64 -1.35 17.23
CA ARG A 113 -18.91 -1.94 18.36
C ARG A 113 -17.63 -2.66 17.94
N LEU A 114 -17.65 -3.32 16.78
CA LEU A 114 -16.48 -3.97 16.23
C LEU A 114 -15.47 -2.93 15.73
N TYR A 115 -15.95 -1.87 15.08
CA TYR A 115 -15.13 -0.75 14.62
C TYR A 115 -14.40 -0.07 15.78
N HIS A 116 -15.09 0.21 16.90
CA HIS A 116 -14.46 0.78 18.09
C HIS A 116 -13.36 -0.12 18.67
N LEU A 117 -13.63 -1.43 18.80
CA LEU A 117 -12.64 -2.37 19.33
C LEU A 117 -11.45 -2.55 18.37
N LEU A 118 -11.68 -2.49 17.06
CA LEU A 118 -10.63 -2.44 16.03
C LEU A 118 -9.76 -1.19 16.19
N ALA A 119 -10.37 -0.01 16.34
CA ALA A 119 -9.65 1.24 16.51
C ALA A 119 -8.74 1.21 17.76
N GLU A 120 -9.26 0.72 18.89
CA GLU A 120 -8.46 0.56 20.11
C GLU A 120 -7.34 -0.48 19.93
N HIS A 121 -7.60 -1.58 19.22
CA HIS A 121 -6.58 -2.59 18.96
C HIS A 121 -5.45 -2.03 18.10
N LEU A 122 -5.81 -1.31 17.04
CA LEU A 122 -4.86 -0.68 16.13
C LEU A 122 -4.03 0.41 16.81
N ALA A 123 -4.62 1.20 17.71
CA ALA A 123 -3.89 2.20 18.50
C ALA A 123 -2.73 1.60 19.32
N SER A 124 -2.83 0.32 19.69
CA SER A 124 -1.79 -0.40 20.45
C SER A 124 -0.69 -1.01 19.56
N GLN A 125 -0.90 -1.09 18.24
CA GLN A 125 0.05 -1.72 17.32
C GLN A 125 1.05 -0.69 16.78
N LYS A 126 2.34 -1.06 16.74
CA LYS A 126 3.40 -0.28 16.09
C LYS A 126 3.76 -0.97 14.77
N ASN A 127 3.86 -0.22 13.68
CA ASN A 127 4.21 -0.69 12.33
C ASN A 127 3.18 -1.62 11.68
N ILE A 128 2.08 -1.04 11.18
CA ILE A 128 1.05 -1.76 10.41
C ILE A 128 1.48 -1.84 8.94
N ASN A 129 1.31 -3.00 8.32
CA ASN A 129 1.58 -3.22 6.90
C ASN A 129 0.34 -3.84 6.23
N LYS A 130 0.18 -3.65 4.92
CA LYS A 130 -0.93 -4.20 4.11
C LYS A 130 -1.08 -5.71 4.24
N ASP A 131 0.06 -6.39 4.23
CA ASP A 131 0.14 -7.85 4.19
C ASP A 131 0.26 -8.50 5.56
N SER A 132 0.39 -7.72 6.63
CA SER A 132 0.43 -8.29 7.97
C SER A 132 -0.95 -8.79 8.38
N PHE A 133 -0.94 -9.94 9.07
CA PHE A 133 -2.14 -10.53 9.64
C PHE A 133 -2.66 -9.67 10.79
N LEU A 134 -3.99 -9.53 10.88
CA LEU A 134 -4.65 -8.90 12.02
C LEU A 134 -4.33 -9.65 13.33
N PHE A 135 -4.19 -10.97 13.24
CA PHE A 135 -3.84 -11.82 14.38
C PHE A 135 -2.53 -12.57 14.13
N PRO A 136 -1.37 -11.94 14.40
CA PRO A 136 -0.09 -12.61 14.22
C PRO A 136 0.06 -13.78 15.19
N GLY A 137 0.66 -14.88 14.72
CA GLY A 137 1.01 -16.04 15.53
C GLY A 137 2.35 -15.82 16.26
N ILE A 138 2.47 -16.36 17.47
CA ILE A 138 3.73 -16.34 18.24
C ILE A 138 4.37 -17.71 18.06
N GLY A 139 5.32 -17.84 17.13
CA GLY A 139 6.07 -19.10 16.90
C GLY A 139 6.77 -19.17 15.54
N LYS A 140 7.95 -19.80 15.50
CA LYS A 140 8.79 -19.96 14.29
C LYS A 140 8.18 -20.88 13.21
N ASN A 141 7.18 -21.69 13.56
CA ASN A 141 6.58 -22.71 12.68
C ASN A 141 5.16 -22.38 12.19
N ASN A 142 4.67 -21.16 12.42
CA ASN A 142 3.35 -20.75 11.92
C ASN A 142 3.48 -19.99 10.60
N ASP A 143 2.48 -20.09 9.74
CA ASP A 143 2.30 -19.32 8.49
C ASP A 143 2.20 -17.78 8.69
N GLY A 144 2.71 -17.24 9.79
CA GLY A 144 2.56 -15.85 10.25
C GLY A 144 1.25 -15.57 11.01
N ALA A 145 0.22 -16.41 10.87
CA ALA A 145 -1.09 -16.26 11.50
C ALA A 145 -1.27 -17.06 12.81
N ILE A 146 -2.28 -16.70 13.61
CA ILE A 146 -2.69 -17.47 14.80
C ILE A 146 -3.17 -18.88 14.44
N CYS A 147 -2.77 -19.88 15.22
CA CYS A 147 -3.20 -21.27 15.00
C CYS A 147 -4.70 -21.45 15.31
N ARG A 148 -5.37 -22.31 14.54
CA ARG A 148 -6.79 -22.67 14.73
C ARG A 148 -7.05 -23.20 16.15
N ASP A 149 -6.13 -24.01 16.66
CA ASP A 149 -6.26 -24.62 17.98
C ASP A 149 -6.17 -23.60 19.10
N THR A 150 -5.47 -22.48 18.90
CA THR A 150 -5.43 -21.40 19.88
C THR A 150 -6.81 -20.79 20.09
N VAL A 151 -7.58 -20.60 19.01
CA VAL A 151 -8.96 -20.10 19.07
C VAL A 151 -9.88 -21.12 19.73
N ASN A 152 -9.75 -22.41 19.40
CA ASN A 152 -10.52 -23.47 20.05
C ASN A 152 -10.22 -23.56 21.56
N LYS A 153 -8.94 -23.56 21.95
CA LYS A 153 -8.50 -23.58 23.35
C LYS A 153 -8.98 -22.35 24.12
N LEU A 154 -8.99 -21.18 23.49
CA LEU A 154 -9.56 -19.95 24.06
C LEU A 154 -11.04 -20.17 24.41
N LEU A 155 -11.85 -20.64 23.47
CA LEU A 155 -13.29 -20.88 23.70
C LEU A 155 -13.52 -21.96 24.77
N THR A 156 -12.77 -23.06 24.76
CA THR A 156 -12.86 -24.12 25.78
C THR A 156 -12.57 -23.60 27.18
N ARG A 157 -11.60 -22.68 27.35
CA ARG A 157 -11.28 -22.05 28.64
C ARG A 157 -12.37 -21.09 29.14
N LEU A 158 -13.18 -20.53 28.23
CA LEU A 158 -14.26 -19.62 28.58
C LEU A 158 -15.52 -20.35 29.04
N LYS A 159 -15.77 -21.58 28.55
CA LYS A 159 -16.93 -22.41 28.92
C LYS A 159 -17.24 -22.44 30.43
N PRO A 160 -16.30 -22.83 31.32
CA PRO A 160 -16.59 -22.89 32.75
C PRO A 160 -16.76 -21.51 33.40
N ARG A 161 -16.20 -20.44 32.81
CA ARG A 161 -16.30 -19.08 33.34
C ARG A 161 -17.62 -18.40 33.00
N THR A 162 -18.19 -18.74 31.85
CA THR A 162 -19.44 -18.16 31.36
C THR A 162 -20.64 -19.06 31.61
N ASN A 163 -20.42 -20.31 32.04
CA ASN A 163 -21.44 -21.36 32.15
C ASN A 163 -22.12 -21.70 30.80
N ILE A 164 -21.38 -21.57 29.68
CA ILE A 164 -21.88 -21.82 28.31
C ILE A 164 -21.15 -23.04 27.74
N TYR A 165 -21.73 -24.23 27.89
CA TYR A 165 -21.07 -25.49 27.50
C TYR A 165 -21.06 -25.73 25.99
N HIS A 166 -22.03 -25.17 25.26
CA HIS A 166 -22.13 -25.25 23.80
C HIS A 166 -21.26 -24.24 23.04
N LEU A 167 -20.36 -23.51 23.72
CA LEU A 167 -19.48 -22.52 23.10
C LEU A 167 -18.40 -23.16 22.21
N HIS A 168 -18.48 -22.95 20.90
CA HIS A 168 -17.47 -23.36 19.93
C HIS A 168 -17.56 -22.46 18.68
N PRO A 169 -16.57 -22.47 17.77
CA PRO A 169 -16.54 -21.54 16.63
C PRO A 169 -17.79 -21.53 15.76
N HIS A 170 -18.37 -22.70 15.49
CA HIS A 170 -19.58 -22.80 14.69
C HIS A 170 -20.79 -22.25 15.43
N ALA A 171 -20.88 -22.39 16.77
CA ALA A 171 -21.94 -21.77 17.55
C ALA A 171 -21.94 -20.23 17.43
N LEU A 172 -20.77 -19.58 17.42
CA LEU A 172 -20.68 -18.12 17.19
C LEU A 172 -21.23 -17.72 15.82
N ARG A 173 -20.87 -18.49 14.78
CA ARG A 173 -21.37 -18.28 13.42
C ARG A 173 -22.87 -18.57 13.29
N HIS A 174 -23.39 -19.59 13.96
CA HIS A 174 -24.83 -19.88 14.00
C HIS A 174 -25.58 -18.77 14.74
N THR A 175 -25.00 -18.21 15.80
CA THR A 175 -25.55 -17.07 16.52
C THR A 175 -25.72 -15.85 15.60
N PHE A 176 -24.70 -15.55 14.78
CA PHE A 176 -24.79 -14.50 13.76
C PHE A 176 -25.94 -14.75 12.77
N ALA A 177 -26.04 -15.97 12.24
CA ALA A 177 -27.07 -16.33 11.26
C ALA A 177 -28.49 -16.24 11.84
N THR A 178 -28.69 -16.80 13.04
CA THR A 178 -29.97 -16.77 13.77
C THR A 178 -30.36 -15.34 14.13
N HIS A 179 -29.39 -14.49 14.50
CA HIS A 179 -29.70 -13.10 14.83
C HIS A 179 -30.17 -12.29 13.62
N LEU A 180 -29.51 -12.44 12.46
CA LEU A 180 -29.98 -11.79 11.24
C LEU A 180 -31.37 -12.28 10.85
N LEU A 181 -31.66 -13.57 11.06
CA LEU A 181 -32.99 -14.13 10.83
C LEU A 181 -34.05 -13.51 11.76
N ILE A 182 -33.71 -13.29 13.05
CA ILE A 182 -34.61 -12.65 14.03
C ILE A 182 -34.92 -11.19 13.67
N ASN A 183 -33.99 -10.49 13.01
CA ASN A 183 -34.18 -9.12 12.53
C ASN A 183 -34.76 -9.05 11.11
N ASP A 184 -35.51 -10.08 10.71
CA ASP A 184 -36.20 -10.17 9.41
C ASP A 184 -35.29 -9.97 8.19
N VAL A 185 -33.99 -10.28 8.31
CA VAL A 185 -33.08 -10.24 7.16
C VAL A 185 -33.39 -11.44 6.26
N PRO A 186 -33.66 -11.22 4.96
CA PRO A 186 -33.91 -12.30 4.02
C PRO A 186 -32.80 -13.34 4.00
N ILE A 187 -33.19 -14.63 4.00
CA ILE A 187 -32.28 -15.78 4.09
C ILE A 187 -31.21 -15.78 2.98
N HIS A 188 -31.52 -15.24 1.80
CA HIS A 188 -30.56 -15.13 0.71
C HIS A 188 -29.39 -14.18 1.04
N ASN A 189 -29.66 -13.05 1.70
CA ASN A 189 -28.65 -12.10 2.14
C ASN A 189 -27.80 -12.69 3.27
N ILE A 190 -28.42 -13.42 4.21
CA ILE A 190 -27.70 -14.17 5.25
C ILE A 190 -26.73 -15.18 4.62
N LYS A 191 -27.17 -15.92 3.59
CA LYS A 191 -26.33 -16.90 2.89
C LYS A 191 -25.17 -16.26 2.13
N SER A 192 -25.40 -15.10 1.51
CA SER A 192 -24.37 -14.30 0.85
C SER A 192 -23.29 -13.85 1.85
N LEU A 193 -23.69 -13.25 2.98
CA LEU A 193 -22.80 -12.81 4.05
C LEU A 193 -21.98 -13.95 4.68
N LEU A 194 -22.58 -15.14 4.77
CA LEU A 194 -21.92 -16.34 5.28
C LEU A 194 -21.08 -17.07 4.21
N GLY A 195 -21.25 -16.78 2.93
CA GLY A 195 -20.54 -17.44 1.82
C GLY A 195 -20.92 -18.90 1.64
N HIS A 196 -22.22 -19.23 1.62
CA HIS A 196 -22.72 -20.57 1.31
C HIS A 196 -23.03 -20.70 -0.19
N ASN A 197 -22.22 -21.50 -0.91
CA ASN A 197 -22.23 -21.65 -2.38
C ASN A 197 -23.31 -22.60 -2.96
N LYS A 198 -24.28 -23.07 -2.17
CA LYS A 198 -25.35 -23.94 -2.67
C LYS A 198 -26.70 -23.44 -2.19
N LEU A 199 -27.48 -22.89 -3.10
CA LEU A 199 -28.85 -23.33 -3.32
C LEU A 199 -29.17 -23.19 -4.81
N ASP A 200 -29.73 -24.25 -5.36
CA ASP A 200 -30.47 -24.20 -6.60
C ASP A 200 -31.58 -23.15 -6.50
N THR A 201 -31.91 -22.58 -7.67
CA THR A 201 -33.05 -21.72 -7.98
C THR A 201 -32.89 -20.23 -7.64
N THR A 202 -32.59 -19.47 -8.71
CA THR A 202 -33.25 -18.20 -9.09
C THR A 202 -34.31 -17.71 -8.10
N LEU A 203 -33.90 -16.95 -7.10
CA LEU A 203 -34.77 -16.13 -6.26
C LEU A 203 -34.23 -14.70 -6.31
N VAL A 204 -35.12 -13.79 -6.66
CA VAL A 204 -34.91 -12.37 -6.96
C VAL A 204 -33.95 -11.71 -5.97
N TYR A 205 -32.91 -11.06 -6.51
CA TYR A 205 -31.94 -10.26 -5.77
C TYR A 205 -32.63 -9.03 -5.16
N THR A 206 -32.84 -9.00 -3.84
CA THR A 206 -33.16 -7.75 -3.14
C THR A 206 -31.88 -7.22 -2.51
N HIS A 207 -31.29 -6.19 -3.13
CA HIS A 207 -30.16 -5.45 -2.55
C HIS A 207 -30.66 -4.70 -1.32
N ILE A 208 -30.33 -5.18 -0.13
CA ILE A 208 -30.52 -4.40 1.10
C ILE A 208 -29.38 -3.38 1.18
N PRO A 209 -29.68 -2.09 1.46
CA PRO A 209 -28.66 -1.08 1.69
C PRO A 209 -27.67 -1.51 2.78
N VAL A 210 -26.38 -1.22 2.58
CA VAL A 210 -25.29 -1.56 3.50
C VAL A 210 -25.56 -1.03 4.92
N ASP A 211 -26.14 0.16 5.03
CA ASP A 211 -26.44 0.78 6.32
C ASP A 211 -27.51 0.02 7.12
N GLN A 212 -28.54 -0.50 6.44
CA GLN A 212 -29.59 -1.30 7.06
C GLN A 212 -29.05 -2.69 7.48
N LEU A 213 -28.13 -3.27 6.71
CA LEU A 213 -27.42 -4.48 7.14
C LEU A 213 -26.53 -4.19 8.35
N ARG A 214 -25.82 -3.06 8.37
CA ARG A 214 -24.97 -2.63 9.49
C ARG A 214 -25.80 -2.45 10.77
N SER A 215 -26.97 -1.80 10.68
CA SER A 215 -27.87 -1.63 11.83
C SER A 215 -28.35 -2.97 12.38
N ASN A 216 -28.71 -3.91 11.50
CA ASN A 216 -29.19 -5.24 11.88
C ASN A 216 -28.10 -6.15 12.48
N ILE A 217 -26.82 -5.89 12.19
CA ILE A 217 -25.70 -6.54 12.87
C ILE A 217 -25.45 -5.87 14.23
N SER A 218 -25.52 -4.53 14.28
CA SER A 218 -25.25 -3.77 15.50
C SER A 218 -26.26 -4.01 16.64
N SER A 219 -27.49 -4.44 16.31
CA SER A 219 -28.55 -4.76 17.27
C SER A 219 -28.31 -6.03 18.11
N LEU A 220 -27.22 -6.79 17.83
CA LEU A 220 -26.76 -7.91 18.67
C LEU A 220 -26.40 -7.50 20.10
N ALA A 221 -26.12 -6.22 20.35
CA ALA A 221 -25.88 -5.69 21.68
C ALA A 221 -27.20 -5.38 22.39
N LYS A 222 -27.32 -5.71 23.68
CA LYS A 222 -28.49 -5.40 24.52
C LYS A 222 -28.97 -3.97 24.29
N LYS A 223 -30.29 -3.76 24.20
CA LYS A 223 -30.90 -2.41 24.16
C LYS A 223 -30.30 -1.56 25.28
N LYS A 224 -29.63 -0.47 24.90
CA LYS A 224 -28.97 0.46 25.83
C LYS A 224 -29.99 0.91 26.88
N THR A 225 -29.62 0.86 28.16
CA THR A 225 -30.47 1.37 29.25
C THR A 225 -30.77 2.85 29.05
N PHE A 226 -31.90 3.32 29.58
CA PHE A 226 -32.32 4.72 29.47
C PHE A 226 -31.19 5.69 29.84
N PHE A 227 -30.51 5.42 30.96
CA PHE A 227 -29.36 6.21 31.42
C PHE A 227 -28.20 6.19 30.42
N ARG A 228 -27.88 5.04 29.82
CA ARG A 228 -26.80 4.94 28.82
C ARG A 228 -27.15 5.69 27.52
N ARG A 229 -28.42 5.65 27.09
CA ARG A 229 -28.90 6.45 25.94
C ARG A 229 -28.81 7.94 26.21
N TRP A 230 -29.16 8.35 27.43
CA TRP A 230 -29.07 9.74 27.87
C TRP A 230 -27.61 10.21 27.92
N VAL A 231 -26.71 9.42 28.52
CA VAL A 231 -25.27 9.71 28.54
C VAL A 231 -24.69 9.77 27.12
N ASP A 232 -25.01 8.81 26.24
CA ASP A 232 -24.52 8.81 24.85
C ASP A 232 -25.08 9.98 24.02
N TYR A 233 -26.27 10.51 24.37
CA TYR A 233 -26.86 11.68 23.71
C TYR A 233 -26.12 12.97 24.08
N PHE A 234 -25.79 13.15 25.36
CA PHE A 234 -25.03 14.32 25.84
C PHE A 234 -23.52 14.21 25.60
N PHE A 235 -22.98 12.99 25.61
CA PHE A 235 -21.56 12.68 25.42
C PHE A 235 -21.40 11.59 24.34
N PRO A 236 -21.60 11.93 23.06
CA PRO A 236 -21.43 10.96 21.99
C PRO A 236 -19.97 10.48 21.93
N ILE A 237 -19.78 9.16 22.00
CA ILE A 237 -18.47 8.53 21.80
C ILE A 237 -18.08 8.75 20.35
N LYS A 238 -17.21 9.73 20.09
CA LYS A 238 -16.63 9.93 18.75
C LYS A 238 -15.72 8.73 18.45
N SER A 239 -16.08 7.90 17.47
CA SER A 239 -15.20 6.86 16.96
C SER A 239 -13.96 7.52 16.37
N LYS A 240 -12.77 7.15 16.84
CA LYS A 240 -11.53 7.58 16.21
C LYS A 240 -11.48 6.96 14.80
N PRO A 241 -11.38 7.78 13.75
CA PRO A 241 -11.27 7.25 12.41
C PRO A 241 -9.99 6.44 12.23
N ILE A 242 -10.03 5.38 11.42
CA ILE A 242 -8.89 4.50 11.16
C ILE A 242 -8.34 4.79 9.76
N ASN A 243 -7.10 5.28 9.69
CA ASN A 243 -6.49 5.79 8.46
C ASN A 243 -5.55 4.80 7.78
N ILE A 244 -6.09 3.66 7.37
CA ILE A 244 -5.29 2.64 6.69
C ILE A 244 -5.80 2.52 5.26
N SER A 245 -5.11 3.17 4.32
CA SER A 245 -5.36 3.08 2.89
C SER A 245 -4.09 2.73 2.12
N PHE A 246 -4.19 1.72 1.26
CA PHE A 246 -3.07 1.16 0.49
C PHE A 246 -3.16 1.44 -1.02
N SER A 247 -4.02 2.35 -1.43
CA SER A 247 -4.17 2.78 -2.83
C SER A 247 -3.05 3.75 -3.19
N GLN A 248 -2.21 3.37 -4.16
CA GLN A 248 -1.23 4.28 -4.78
C GLN A 248 -1.84 4.83 -6.07
N GLN A 249 -2.03 6.15 -6.14
CA GLN A 249 -2.42 6.82 -7.38
C GLN A 249 -1.24 7.67 -7.84
N ASN A 250 -0.87 7.54 -9.12
CA ASN A 250 0.08 8.44 -9.75
C ASN A 250 -0.66 9.74 -10.09
N ILE A 251 -0.44 10.78 -9.30
CA ILE A 251 -1.13 12.07 -9.43
C ILE A 251 -0.13 13.10 -9.94
N SER A 252 -0.43 13.73 -11.08
CA SER A 252 0.29 14.90 -11.59
C SER A 252 -0.42 16.18 -11.15
N VAL A 253 0.35 17.18 -10.67
CA VAL A 253 -0.17 18.50 -10.24
C VAL A 253 0.82 19.59 -10.60
N GLY A 254 0.33 20.69 -11.17
CA GLY A 254 1.04 21.98 -11.22
C GLY A 254 2.30 22.02 -12.07
N ARG A 255 2.37 21.22 -13.13
CA ARG A 255 3.54 21.14 -14.04
C ARG A 255 3.19 21.27 -15.52
N ASN A 256 2.01 21.83 -15.82
CA ASN A 256 1.49 21.89 -17.18
C ASN A 256 2.36 22.81 -18.06
N ASP A 257 2.84 23.92 -17.50
CA ASP A 257 3.65 24.90 -18.23
C ASP A 257 5.02 24.29 -18.61
N GLU A 258 5.69 23.62 -17.67
CA GLU A 258 6.97 22.95 -17.96
C GLU A 258 6.80 21.80 -18.95
N LEU A 259 5.69 21.05 -18.87
CA LEU A 259 5.36 20.00 -19.85
C LEU A 259 5.13 20.59 -21.24
N GLN A 260 4.36 21.68 -21.34
CA GLN A 260 4.06 22.32 -22.61
C GLN A 260 5.34 22.90 -23.24
N LEU A 261 6.23 23.50 -22.44
CA LEU A 261 7.55 23.93 -22.89
C LEU A 261 8.37 22.74 -23.39
N LEU A 262 8.46 21.66 -22.62
CA LEU A 262 9.21 20.46 -22.99
C LEU A 262 8.69 19.82 -24.28
N GLN A 263 7.36 19.75 -24.45
CA GLN A 263 6.73 19.28 -25.68
C GLN A 263 7.06 20.19 -26.87
N GLY A 264 7.00 21.51 -26.68
CA GLY A 264 7.40 22.48 -27.70
C GLY A 264 8.85 22.35 -28.15
N LEU A 265 9.78 22.12 -27.21
CA LEU A 265 11.20 21.91 -27.52
C LEU A 265 11.45 20.56 -28.19
N SER A 266 10.74 19.51 -27.76
CA SER A 266 10.80 18.19 -28.37
C SER A 266 10.35 18.22 -29.83
N LEU A 267 9.23 18.89 -30.13
CA LEU A 267 8.75 19.08 -31.50
C LEU A 267 9.76 19.85 -32.38
N LYS A 268 10.44 20.83 -31.80
CA LYS A 268 11.53 21.57 -32.46
C LYS A 268 12.84 20.79 -32.56
N ARG A 269 12.91 19.58 -31.99
CA ARG A 269 14.10 18.70 -31.95
C ARG A 269 15.31 19.42 -31.35
N VAL A 270 15.08 20.10 -30.23
CA VAL A 270 16.09 20.83 -29.44
C VAL A 270 16.55 19.96 -28.28
N ASN A 271 17.86 19.84 -28.11
CA ASN A 271 18.45 19.11 -27.00
C ASN A 271 18.15 19.85 -25.69
N THR A 272 17.65 19.15 -24.68
CA THR A 272 17.08 19.78 -23.49
C THR A 272 17.60 19.16 -22.19
N PHE A 273 18.00 19.99 -21.23
CA PHE A 273 18.27 19.60 -19.86
C PHE A 273 17.18 20.03 -18.90
N ILE A 274 16.73 19.09 -18.08
CA ILE A 274 15.85 19.33 -16.96
C ILE A 274 16.69 19.41 -15.69
N ILE A 275 16.88 20.61 -15.16
CA ILE A 275 17.74 20.87 -14.00
C ILE A 275 16.87 21.13 -12.78
N GLY A 276 17.16 20.52 -11.64
CA GLY A 276 16.44 20.83 -10.41
C GLY A 276 16.87 19.99 -9.23
N ASP A 277 16.50 20.41 -8.02
CA ASP A 277 16.85 19.72 -6.79
C ASP A 277 16.31 18.28 -6.73
N ILE A 278 16.80 17.50 -5.77
CA ILE A 278 16.35 16.12 -5.59
C ILE A 278 14.86 16.13 -5.21
N GLY A 279 14.07 15.31 -5.90
CA GLY A 279 12.66 15.10 -5.55
C GLY A 279 11.66 16.09 -6.13
N VAL A 280 12.09 17.08 -6.92
CA VAL A 280 11.19 18.09 -7.53
C VAL A 280 10.25 17.55 -8.62
N GLY A 281 10.41 16.28 -9.02
CA GLY A 281 9.53 15.62 -10.00
C GLY A 281 10.12 15.46 -11.41
N LYS A 282 11.45 15.55 -11.58
CA LYS A 282 12.12 15.42 -12.90
C LYS A 282 11.79 14.11 -13.62
N SER A 283 11.90 12.97 -12.92
CA SER A 283 11.60 11.65 -13.50
C SER A 283 10.14 11.52 -13.92
N HIS A 284 9.22 12.12 -13.17
CA HIS A 284 7.79 12.12 -13.52
C HIS A 284 7.52 12.88 -14.82
N LEU A 285 8.19 14.03 -15.02
CA LEU A 285 8.10 14.79 -16.26
C LEU A 285 8.67 14.02 -17.46
N LEU A 286 9.80 13.36 -17.27
CA LEU A 286 10.38 12.50 -18.31
C LEU A 286 9.41 11.37 -18.70
N GLU A 287 8.80 10.70 -17.72
CA GLU A 287 7.79 9.66 -17.99
C GLU A 287 6.60 10.19 -18.79
N GLN A 288 6.07 11.36 -18.42
CA GLN A 288 4.94 11.96 -19.14
C GLN A 288 5.32 12.36 -20.58
N ILE A 289 6.53 12.86 -20.78
CA ILE A 289 7.05 13.21 -22.10
C ILE A 289 7.24 11.95 -22.95
N CYS A 290 7.78 10.86 -22.38
CA CYS A 290 7.97 9.59 -23.09
C CYS A 290 6.65 9.01 -23.62
N VAL A 291 5.53 9.27 -22.95
CA VAL A 291 4.19 8.86 -23.43
C VAL A 291 3.74 9.69 -24.63
N SER A 292 4.20 10.93 -24.74
CA SER A 292 3.80 11.87 -25.80
C SER A 292 4.69 11.88 -27.05
N ILE A 293 5.88 11.28 -26.98
CA ILE A 293 6.86 11.27 -28.07
C ILE A 293 6.85 9.92 -28.77
N ASP A 294 6.83 9.94 -30.10
CA ASP A 294 7.05 8.75 -30.93
C ASP A 294 8.55 8.43 -31.01
N HIS A 295 8.91 7.15 -30.92
CA HIS A 295 10.29 6.62 -31.03
C HIS A 295 11.26 7.15 -29.93
N VAL A 296 11.12 6.60 -28.72
CA VAL A 296 11.95 6.93 -27.55
C VAL A 296 13.00 5.85 -27.27
N LEU A 297 14.25 6.26 -27.05
CA LEU A 297 15.33 5.41 -26.57
C LEU A 297 15.72 5.82 -25.15
N ARG A 298 15.35 5.02 -24.15
CA ARG A 298 15.69 5.30 -22.75
C ARG A 298 17.07 4.72 -22.40
N PHE A 299 17.94 5.54 -21.83
CA PHE A 299 19.25 5.11 -21.34
C PHE A 299 19.20 4.97 -19.83
N ASP A 300 19.12 3.71 -19.37
CA ASP A 300 18.96 3.40 -17.94
C ASP A 300 20.29 3.38 -17.16
N ASP A 301 21.41 3.08 -17.83
CA ASP A 301 22.74 2.94 -17.21
C ASP A 301 23.79 3.74 -17.99
N LEU A 302 24.30 4.82 -17.37
CA LEU A 302 25.36 5.67 -17.92
C LEU A 302 26.76 5.26 -17.47
N ASP A 303 26.88 4.43 -16.43
CA ASP A 303 28.15 3.94 -15.91
C ASP A 303 28.71 2.86 -16.85
N ASN A 304 27.85 2.02 -17.40
CA ASN A 304 28.21 1.02 -18.41
C ASN A 304 27.62 1.33 -19.79
N ILE A 305 28.03 2.46 -20.37
CA ILE A 305 27.46 2.95 -21.63
C ILE A 305 27.60 1.98 -22.81
N LYS A 306 28.63 1.13 -22.82
CA LYS A 306 28.82 0.12 -23.87
C LYS A 306 27.66 -0.89 -23.89
N ARG A 307 27.23 -1.34 -22.70
CA ARG A 307 26.09 -2.26 -22.56
C ARG A 307 24.80 -1.58 -23.01
N THR A 308 24.60 -0.32 -22.62
CA THR A 308 23.42 0.48 -22.99
C THR A 308 23.32 0.63 -24.50
N LEU A 309 24.38 1.08 -25.18
CA LEU A 309 24.43 1.18 -26.65
C LEU A 309 24.18 -0.16 -27.34
N GLY A 310 24.77 -1.24 -26.83
CA GLY A 310 24.56 -2.59 -27.34
C GLY A 310 23.10 -3.04 -27.24
N ASN A 311 22.45 -2.78 -26.10
CA ASN A 311 21.03 -3.06 -25.90
C ASN A 311 20.15 -2.21 -26.82
N THR A 312 20.49 -0.93 -27.01
CA THR A 312 19.80 -0.03 -27.93
C THR A 312 19.88 -0.54 -29.37
N LEU A 313 21.06 -0.94 -29.83
CA LEU A 313 21.27 -1.52 -31.15
C LEU A 313 20.41 -2.79 -31.35
N LEU A 314 20.40 -3.69 -30.36
CA LEU A 314 19.57 -4.89 -30.37
C LEU A 314 18.07 -4.57 -30.40
N TYR A 315 17.64 -3.53 -29.70
CA TYR A 315 16.24 -3.07 -29.70
C TYR A 315 15.83 -2.55 -31.08
N LEU A 316 16.65 -1.70 -31.69
CA LEU A 316 16.41 -1.15 -33.04
C LEU A 316 16.32 -2.27 -34.09
N TYR A 317 17.22 -3.25 -34.02
CA TYR A 317 17.21 -4.39 -34.93
C TYR A 317 15.98 -5.29 -34.78
N LYS A 318 15.48 -5.48 -33.55
CA LYS A 318 14.29 -6.32 -33.29
C LYS A 318 12.99 -5.68 -33.76
N ASN A 319 12.84 -4.37 -33.60
CA ASN A 319 11.53 -3.73 -33.75
C ASN A 319 11.26 -3.17 -35.15
N GLU A 320 12.25 -2.60 -35.84
CA GLU A 320 11.99 -1.86 -37.10
C GLU A 320 12.48 -2.56 -38.35
N LYS A 321 13.51 -3.41 -38.23
CA LYS A 321 14.20 -3.93 -39.40
C LYS A 321 14.53 -5.40 -39.26
N GLN A 322 13.52 -6.21 -38.95
CA GLN A 322 13.64 -7.67 -38.91
C GLN A 322 14.19 -8.24 -40.23
N THR A 323 13.90 -7.58 -41.37
CA THR A 323 14.47 -7.87 -42.69
C THR A 323 15.93 -7.44 -42.86
N VAL A 324 16.35 -6.25 -42.39
CA VAL A 324 17.78 -5.83 -42.43
C VAL A 324 18.62 -6.61 -41.42
N TYR A 325 18.04 -6.94 -40.26
CA TYR A 325 18.61 -7.85 -39.28
C TYR A 325 18.86 -9.24 -39.91
N ASN A 326 17.89 -9.79 -40.64
CA ASN A 326 18.07 -11.04 -41.36
C ASN A 326 19.06 -10.94 -42.53
N LEU A 327 19.09 -9.81 -43.26
CA LEU A 327 20.00 -9.56 -44.39
C LEU A 327 21.47 -9.32 -43.98
N ILE A 328 21.71 -8.65 -42.84
CA ILE A 328 23.07 -8.38 -42.33
C ILE A 328 23.60 -9.55 -41.50
N TYR A 329 22.73 -10.24 -40.74
CA TYR A 329 23.16 -11.22 -39.76
C TYR A 329 22.91 -12.68 -40.11
N GLY A 330 22.15 -13.01 -41.17
CA GLY A 330 21.95 -14.36 -41.73
C GLY A 330 21.86 -15.51 -40.71
N ASP A 331 20.67 -16.08 -40.47
CA ASP A 331 20.45 -17.25 -39.58
C ASP A 331 21.31 -17.24 -38.30
N PHE A 332 21.11 -16.25 -37.41
CA PHE A 332 21.95 -16.13 -36.22
C PHE A 332 21.21 -16.05 -34.88
N ASP A 333 21.66 -16.94 -34.00
CA ASP A 333 21.54 -16.94 -32.54
C ASP A 333 21.80 -15.56 -31.92
N LEU A 334 20.87 -15.10 -31.07
CA LEU A 334 20.99 -13.88 -30.25
C LEU A 334 22.30 -13.82 -29.44
N ASN A 335 22.84 -14.98 -29.07
CA ASN A 335 24.09 -15.12 -28.31
C ASN A 335 25.32 -14.68 -29.10
N LYS A 336 25.32 -14.87 -30.43
CA LYS A 336 26.46 -14.50 -31.27
C LYS A 336 26.46 -13.01 -31.66
N ALA A 337 25.29 -12.37 -31.75
CA ALA A 337 25.19 -10.92 -31.90
C ALA A 337 25.72 -10.19 -30.65
N GLN A 338 25.37 -10.69 -29.46
CA GLN A 338 25.89 -10.16 -28.19
C GLN A 338 27.43 -10.31 -28.05
N THR A 339 28.01 -11.42 -28.52
CA THR A 339 29.48 -11.59 -28.50
C THR A 339 30.21 -10.69 -29.49
N ARG A 340 29.56 -10.22 -30.55
CA ARG A 340 30.12 -9.23 -31.50
C ARG A 340 30.07 -7.81 -30.94
N ILE A 341 28.92 -7.41 -30.40
CA ILE A 341 28.71 -6.11 -29.73
C ILE A 341 29.69 -5.91 -28.55
N THR A 342 29.99 -6.99 -27.82
CA THR A 342 30.98 -6.93 -26.72
C THR A 342 32.42 -6.77 -27.20
N ARG A 343 32.75 -7.11 -28.45
CA ARG A 343 34.10 -6.94 -29.04
C ARG A 343 34.30 -5.58 -29.71
N GLU A 344 33.22 -4.91 -30.13
CA GLU A 344 33.30 -3.61 -30.81
C GLU A 344 33.69 -2.45 -29.89
N SER A 345 34.25 -1.39 -30.49
CA SER A 345 34.56 -0.15 -29.77
C SER A 345 33.28 0.67 -29.54
N VAL A 346 33.28 1.53 -28.52
CA VAL A 346 32.13 2.40 -28.22
C VAL A 346 31.82 3.37 -29.37
N ALA A 347 32.86 3.85 -30.08
CA ALA A 347 32.70 4.75 -31.22
C ALA A 347 32.02 4.03 -32.40
N ASN A 348 32.48 2.82 -32.74
CA ASN A 348 31.90 2.04 -33.84
C ASN A 348 30.43 1.69 -33.56
N LEU A 349 30.09 1.36 -32.31
CA LEU A 349 28.70 1.12 -31.91
C LEU A 349 27.82 2.36 -32.13
N CYS A 350 28.34 3.57 -31.86
CA CYS A 350 27.60 4.81 -32.13
C CYS A 350 27.39 5.01 -33.64
N ASP A 351 28.38 4.72 -34.46
CA ASP A 351 28.29 4.85 -35.92
C ASP A 351 27.30 3.85 -36.52
N GLU A 352 27.29 2.60 -36.04
CA GLU A 352 26.28 1.60 -36.45
C GLU A 352 24.86 2.04 -36.09
N ILE A 353 24.65 2.55 -34.86
CA ILE A 353 23.35 3.11 -34.45
C ILE A 353 22.91 4.26 -35.37
N LYS A 354 23.83 5.14 -35.76
CA LYS A 354 23.54 6.25 -36.70
C LYS A 354 23.20 5.76 -38.11
N LYS A 355 23.84 4.69 -38.59
CA LYS A 355 23.52 4.10 -39.92
C LYS A 355 22.14 3.48 -39.95
N VAL A 356 21.69 2.91 -38.83
CA VAL A 356 20.40 2.22 -38.74
C VAL A 356 19.23 3.20 -38.60
N THR A 357 19.45 4.38 -38.02
CA THR A 357 18.40 5.35 -37.65
C THR A 357 18.40 6.59 -38.54
N VAL A 358 17.25 7.21 -38.78
CA VAL A 358 17.19 8.48 -39.51
C VAL A 358 17.53 9.65 -38.58
N LYS A 359 18.16 10.70 -39.13
CA LYS A 359 18.58 11.88 -38.37
C LYS A 359 17.35 12.56 -37.72
N LYS A 360 17.44 12.82 -36.42
CA LYS A 360 16.42 13.44 -35.55
C LYS A 360 15.08 12.71 -35.50
N GLU A 361 15.02 11.45 -35.90
CA GLU A 361 13.84 10.60 -35.76
C GLU A 361 13.59 10.26 -34.29
N TYR A 362 14.62 9.74 -33.64
CA TYR A 362 14.58 9.24 -32.28
C TYR A 362 14.97 10.27 -31.22
N THR A 363 14.32 10.16 -30.06
CA THR A 363 14.66 10.94 -28.86
C THR A 363 15.30 10.05 -27.81
N ILE A 364 16.52 10.41 -27.39
CA ILE A 364 17.23 9.74 -26.29
C ILE A 364 16.81 10.41 -24.98
N VAL A 365 16.27 9.62 -24.05
CA VAL A 365 15.85 10.08 -22.73
C VAL A 365 16.78 9.51 -21.66
N ILE A 366 17.30 10.39 -20.81
CA ILE A 366 18.28 10.07 -19.76
C ILE A 366 17.75 10.53 -18.40
N ASP A 367 17.54 9.59 -17.48
CA ASP A 367 16.93 9.87 -16.17
C ASP A 367 17.80 10.68 -15.21
N SER A 368 19.12 10.52 -15.29
CA SER A 368 20.07 11.28 -14.47
C SER A 368 21.44 11.33 -15.14
N ILE A 369 21.96 12.54 -15.35
CA ILE A 369 23.35 12.78 -15.77
C ILE A 369 24.26 13.21 -14.59
N ASP A 370 23.80 13.02 -13.35
CA ASP A 370 24.59 13.35 -12.17
C ASP A 370 25.78 12.39 -12.04
N GLY A 371 27.00 12.90 -12.22
CA GLY A 371 28.23 12.09 -12.07
C GLY A 371 28.72 11.38 -13.32
N ILE A 372 28.31 11.82 -14.51
CA ILE A 372 28.76 11.23 -15.79
C ILE A 372 30.28 11.15 -15.93
N THR A 373 30.76 10.02 -16.46
CA THR A 373 32.17 9.83 -16.77
C THR A 373 32.56 10.61 -18.04
N PRO A 374 33.84 11.01 -18.20
CA PRO A 374 34.31 11.64 -19.44
C PRO A 374 34.09 10.80 -20.70
N LYS A 375 34.05 9.46 -20.56
CA LYS A 375 33.73 8.54 -21.66
C LYS A 375 32.28 8.72 -22.10
N THR A 376 31.35 8.81 -21.15
CA THR A 376 29.93 9.03 -21.41
C THR A 376 29.67 10.37 -22.07
N VAL A 377 30.38 11.44 -21.64
CA VAL A 377 30.31 12.76 -22.28
C VAL A 377 30.67 12.68 -23.77
N ARG A 378 31.78 12.00 -24.12
CA ARG A 378 32.19 11.82 -25.53
C ARG A 378 31.14 11.08 -26.36
N VAL A 379 30.48 10.08 -25.78
CA VAL A 379 29.40 9.35 -26.48
C VAL A 379 28.21 10.25 -26.76
N LEU A 380 27.76 11.02 -25.77
CA LEU A 380 26.66 11.97 -25.94
C LEU A 380 27.04 13.06 -26.96
N GLU A 381 28.30 13.48 -27.00
CA GLU A 381 28.81 14.44 -27.98
C GLU A 381 28.79 13.88 -29.41
N LEU A 382 29.04 12.58 -29.59
CA LEU A 382 28.90 11.92 -30.89
C LEU A 382 27.45 11.77 -31.32
N LEU A 383 26.50 11.61 -30.38
CA LEU A 383 25.10 11.31 -30.68
C LEU A 383 24.22 12.57 -30.80
N LYS A 384 24.60 13.69 -30.18
CA LYS A 384 23.77 14.91 -30.04
C LYS A 384 23.30 15.53 -31.37
N ASP A 385 24.02 15.30 -32.47
CA ASP A 385 23.69 15.87 -33.78
C ASP A 385 22.71 14.98 -34.58
N HIS A 386 22.65 13.69 -34.22
CA HIS A 386 21.79 12.69 -34.88
C HIS A 386 20.51 12.42 -34.09
N PHE A 387 20.55 12.54 -32.77
CA PHE A 387 19.42 12.28 -31.88
C PHE A 387 19.02 13.54 -31.12
N THR A 388 17.73 13.67 -30.80
CA THR A 388 17.30 14.69 -29.83
C THR A 388 17.55 14.12 -28.43
N ILE A 389 18.25 14.82 -27.56
CA ILE A 389 18.59 14.34 -26.22
C ILE A 389 17.80 15.13 -25.18
N ILE A 390 17.04 14.44 -24.34
CA ILE A 390 16.37 14.99 -23.16
C ILE A 390 16.95 14.32 -21.92
N ALA A 391 17.56 15.10 -21.03
CA ALA A 391 18.25 14.57 -19.87
C ALA A 391 17.92 15.33 -18.60
N ALA A 392 17.76 14.63 -17.47
CA ALA A 392 17.59 15.25 -16.17
C ALA A 392 18.91 15.31 -15.39
N ALA A 393 19.12 16.40 -14.64
CA ALA A 393 20.32 16.64 -13.83
C ALA A 393 19.94 17.33 -12.52
N ARG A 394 20.69 17.11 -11.44
CA ARG A 394 20.60 17.93 -10.23
C ARG A 394 21.27 19.27 -10.47
N SER A 395 22.50 19.23 -10.97
CA SER A 395 23.30 20.41 -11.28
C SER A 395 24.33 20.06 -12.34
N ILE A 396 24.58 20.97 -13.28
CA ILE A 396 25.59 20.78 -14.30
C ILE A 396 26.93 21.32 -13.78
N LYS A 397 27.95 20.46 -13.67
CA LYS A 397 29.31 20.89 -13.31
C LYS A 397 29.96 21.60 -14.49
N VAL A 398 30.66 22.70 -14.20
CA VAL A 398 31.29 23.60 -15.20
C VAL A 398 32.36 22.89 -16.06
N ASN A 399 32.90 21.74 -15.63
CA ASN A 399 34.03 21.08 -16.29
C ASN A 399 33.75 20.47 -17.68
N HIS A 400 32.50 20.40 -18.14
CA HIS A 400 32.14 19.78 -19.44
C HIS A 400 31.43 20.78 -20.37
N THR A 401 31.94 22.01 -20.45
CA THR A 401 31.26 23.13 -21.13
C THR A 401 30.86 22.85 -22.58
N SER A 402 31.69 22.18 -23.40
CA SER A 402 31.46 22.03 -24.85
C SER A 402 30.14 21.36 -25.23
N LEU A 403 29.78 20.26 -24.55
CA LEU A 403 28.54 19.53 -24.84
C LEU A 403 27.31 20.32 -24.43
N PHE A 404 27.42 21.10 -23.35
CA PHE A 404 26.29 21.73 -22.67
C PHE A 404 25.91 23.12 -23.19
N TRP A 405 26.60 23.63 -24.24
CA TRP A 405 26.23 24.87 -24.93
C TRP A 405 25.02 24.71 -25.85
N ASP A 406 24.88 23.53 -26.49
CA ASP A 406 23.83 23.27 -27.48
C ASP A 406 22.49 22.82 -26.86
N PHE A 407 22.42 22.80 -25.52
CA PHE A 407 21.25 22.31 -24.79
C PHE A 407 20.48 23.46 -24.15
N GLU A 408 19.18 23.48 -24.39
CA GLU A 408 18.26 24.36 -23.69
C GLU A 408 18.04 23.87 -22.26
N ARG A 409 17.97 24.80 -21.30
CA ARG A 409 17.94 24.48 -19.88
C ARG A 409 16.60 24.86 -19.28
N ILE A 410 15.88 23.86 -18.78
CA ILE A 410 14.63 24.04 -18.06
C ILE A 410 14.91 23.83 -16.58
N GLN A 411 14.83 24.90 -15.80
CA GLN A 411 15.03 24.84 -14.35
C GLN A 411 13.71 24.58 -13.64
N ILE A 412 13.68 23.48 -12.89
CA ILE A 412 12.54 23.03 -12.12
C ILE A 412 12.78 23.32 -10.64
N LYS A 413 11.89 24.15 -10.08
CA LYS A 413 11.84 24.46 -8.64
C LYS A 413 10.85 23.55 -7.94
N SER A 414 10.81 23.58 -6.60
CA SER A 414 9.70 22.97 -5.85
C SER A 414 8.35 23.55 -6.27
N LEU A 415 7.26 22.82 -5.99
CA LEU A 415 5.91 23.28 -6.32
C LEU A 415 5.60 24.57 -5.55
N SER A 416 4.84 25.47 -6.19
CA SER A 416 4.28 26.64 -5.51
C SER A 416 3.39 26.19 -4.34
N ARG A 417 3.19 27.07 -3.35
CA ARG A 417 2.33 26.74 -2.19
C ARG A 417 0.95 26.23 -2.62
N HIS A 418 0.36 26.83 -3.63
CA HIS A 418 -0.95 26.44 -4.16
C HIS A 418 -0.93 25.00 -4.70
N HIS A 419 -0.02 24.69 -5.65
CA HIS A 419 0.08 23.35 -6.23
C HIS A 419 0.58 22.29 -5.24
N ALA A 420 1.43 22.66 -4.29
CA ALA A 420 1.86 21.78 -3.22
C ALA A 420 0.68 21.40 -2.32
N LEU A 421 -0.14 22.36 -1.90
CA LEU A 421 -1.35 22.09 -1.12
C LEU A 421 -2.35 21.24 -1.89
N GLU A 422 -2.53 21.50 -3.19
CA GLU A 422 -3.39 20.67 -4.06
C GLU A 422 -2.87 19.22 -4.14
N LEU A 423 -1.56 19.02 -4.33
CA LEU A 423 -0.93 17.71 -4.33
C LEU A 423 -1.13 17.00 -2.99
N ILE A 424 -0.89 17.69 -1.88
CA ILE A 424 -1.09 17.14 -0.54
C ILE A 424 -2.56 16.76 -0.36
N GLN A 425 -3.50 17.61 -0.76
CA GLN A 425 -4.93 17.34 -0.65
C GLN A 425 -5.33 16.06 -1.40
N ARG A 426 -4.91 15.92 -2.66
CA ARG A 426 -5.17 14.71 -3.44
C ARG A 426 -4.54 13.46 -2.82
N LEU A 427 -3.32 13.56 -2.30
CA LEU A 427 -2.61 12.44 -1.67
C LEU A 427 -3.14 12.04 -0.29
N THR A 428 -3.86 12.95 0.38
CA THR A 428 -4.38 12.78 1.75
C THR A 428 -5.91 12.70 1.81
N HIS A 429 -6.60 12.70 0.66
CA HIS A 429 -8.06 12.66 0.59
C HIS A 429 -8.67 11.43 1.30
N ASP A 430 -7.90 10.35 1.39
CA ASP A 430 -8.26 9.10 2.05
C ASP A 430 -7.81 9.02 3.53
N LEU A 431 -7.19 10.07 4.07
CA LEU A 431 -6.83 10.16 5.49
C LEU A 431 -7.89 10.97 6.25
N GLU A 432 -8.52 10.35 7.24
CA GLU A 432 -9.47 10.98 8.17
C GLU A 432 -8.72 11.58 9.37
N VAL A 433 -8.47 12.89 9.35
CA VAL A 433 -7.69 13.60 10.37
C VAL A 433 -8.62 14.39 11.29
N GLU A 434 -8.28 14.52 12.58
CA GLU A 434 -9.01 15.41 13.50
C GLU A 434 -9.02 16.87 13.02
N ASP A 435 -7.92 17.33 12.44
CA ASP A 435 -7.75 18.69 11.93
C ASP A 435 -6.93 18.66 10.64
N TYR A 436 -7.66 18.74 9.53
CA TYR A 436 -7.09 18.62 8.19
C TYR A 436 -6.16 19.78 7.85
N TYR A 437 -6.46 21.00 8.31
CA TYR A 437 -5.64 22.19 8.05
C TYR A 437 -4.26 22.09 8.72
N VAL A 438 -4.20 21.54 9.94
CA VAL A 438 -2.94 21.30 10.64
C VAL A 438 -2.08 20.30 9.87
N LEU A 439 -2.68 19.23 9.33
CA LEU A 439 -1.96 18.26 8.50
C LEU A 439 -1.39 18.92 7.23
N LEU A 440 -2.22 19.64 6.47
CA LEU A 440 -1.81 20.26 5.22
C LEU A 440 -0.64 21.24 5.42
N ASN A 441 -0.77 22.14 6.40
CA ASN A 441 0.27 23.12 6.69
C ASN A 441 1.54 22.47 7.21
N HIS A 442 1.43 21.48 8.10
CA HIS A 442 2.61 20.78 8.62
C HIS A 442 3.36 20.03 7.51
N ILE A 443 2.66 19.34 6.60
CA ILE A 443 3.32 18.68 5.46
C ILE A 443 4.02 19.72 4.60
N TYR A 444 3.37 20.84 4.28
CA TYR A 444 3.97 21.88 3.47
C TYR A 444 5.21 22.49 4.14
N GLU A 445 5.14 22.85 5.43
CA GLU A 445 6.26 23.42 6.18
C GLU A 445 7.45 22.47 6.27
N GLN A 446 7.22 21.16 6.44
CA GLN A 446 8.28 20.17 6.50
C GLN A 446 8.92 19.86 5.13
N THR A 447 8.22 20.11 4.03
CA THR A 447 8.66 19.68 2.68
C THR A 447 9.02 20.84 1.77
N ASN A 448 8.61 22.06 2.10
CA ASN A 448 8.75 23.26 1.30
C ASN A 448 8.32 23.07 -0.17
N GLY A 449 7.23 22.32 -0.38
CA GLY A 449 6.69 22.04 -1.71
C GLY A 449 7.45 21.00 -2.53
N ASN A 450 8.37 20.23 -1.95
CA ASN A 450 9.06 19.13 -2.64
C ASN A 450 8.13 17.90 -2.79
N PRO A 451 7.74 17.51 -4.02
CA PRO A 451 6.79 16.41 -4.25
C PRO A 451 7.21 15.07 -3.67
N ARG A 452 8.50 14.70 -3.80
CA ARG A 452 9.00 13.44 -3.23
C ARG A 452 8.93 13.45 -1.71
N ALA A 453 9.33 14.55 -1.09
CA ALA A 453 9.26 14.69 0.36
C ALA A 453 7.82 14.64 0.85
N ILE A 454 6.87 15.29 0.12
CA ILE A 454 5.43 15.20 0.39
C ILE A 454 4.97 13.74 0.34
N TYR A 455 5.28 13.02 -0.74
CA TYR A 455 4.89 11.62 -0.90
C TYR A 455 5.45 10.72 0.22
N GLU A 456 6.72 10.89 0.58
CA GLU A 456 7.35 10.15 1.68
C GLU A 456 6.70 10.46 3.02
N LEU A 457 6.36 11.72 3.28
CA LEU A 457 5.74 12.15 4.54
C LEU A 457 4.29 11.66 4.64
N VAL A 458 3.50 11.77 3.57
CA VAL A 458 2.15 11.19 3.48
C VAL A 458 2.19 9.68 3.68
N ASN A 459 3.16 8.98 3.09
CA ASN A 459 3.33 7.54 3.30
C ASN A 459 3.70 7.17 4.74
N ARG A 460 4.36 8.07 5.49
CA ARG A 460 4.56 7.88 6.93
C ARG A 460 3.24 8.01 7.67
N TYR A 461 2.43 9.03 7.36
CA TYR A 461 1.11 9.18 7.97
C TYR A 461 0.16 8.02 7.67
N ARG A 462 0.20 7.44 6.46
CA ARG A 462 -0.57 6.23 6.11
C ARG A 462 -0.25 5.00 6.95
N LYS A 463 0.89 4.97 7.64
CA LYS A 463 1.27 3.87 8.55
C LYS A 463 0.71 4.07 9.95
N GLU A 464 0.28 5.28 10.28
CA GLU A 464 -0.31 5.59 11.58
C GLU A 464 -1.80 5.27 11.56
N PRO A 465 -2.29 4.43 12.48
CA PRO A 465 -3.70 4.04 12.50
C PRO A 465 -4.61 5.22 12.86
N ILE A 466 -4.12 6.19 13.64
CA ILE A 466 -4.88 7.33 14.16
C ILE A 466 -4.03 8.59 14.04
N LEU A 467 -4.55 9.61 13.34
CA LEU A 467 -3.89 10.89 13.15
C LEU A 467 -4.48 11.96 14.07
N THR A 468 -3.97 12.02 15.30
CA THR A 468 -4.27 13.14 16.23
C THR A 468 -3.34 14.33 15.96
N LYS A 469 -3.69 15.52 16.45
CA LYS A 469 -2.84 16.72 16.30
C LYS A 469 -1.41 16.53 16.82
N GLU A 470 -1.23 15.75 17.89
CA GLU A 470 0.08 15.46 18.48
C GLU A 470 0.91 14.52 17.60
N VAL A 471 0.28 13.49 17.02
CA VAL A 471 0.93 12.56 16.09
C VAL A 471 1.36 13.27 14.82
N VAL A 472 0.54 14.18 14.30
CA VAL A 472 0.90 14.99 13.12
C VAL A 472 2.18 15.79 13.39
N LYS A 473 2.26 16.46 14.55
CA LYS A 473 3.42 17.28 14.94
C LYS A 473 4.68 16.48 15.26
N SER A 474 4.55 15.22 15.71
CA SER A 474 5.69 14.39 16.08
C SER A 474 6.42 13.81 14.85
N ILE A 475 5.70 13.57 13.75
CA ILE A 475 6.27 13.06 12.50
C ILE A 475 6.92 14.21 11.74
N ARG A 476 8.26 14.18 11.65
CA ARG A 476 9.07 15.16 10.91
C ARG A 476 9.78 14.52 9.73
N HIS A 477 10.06 15.32 8.70
CA HIS A 477 10.85 14.89 7.56
C HIS A 477 12.35 15.12 7.87
N ALA A 478 13.20 14.10 7.65
CA ALA A 478 14.61 14.15 8.06
C ALA A 478 15.41 15.23 7.30
N GLY A 479 15.00 15.55 6.07
CA GLY A 479 15.59 16.64 5.28
C GLY A 479 15.14 18.05 5.67
N ALA A 480 14.27 18.19 6.68
CA ALA A 480 13.72 19.49 7.12
C ALA A 480 14.48 20.09 8.31
N LEU A 481 15.54 19.46 8.80
CA LEU A 481 16.38 20.06 9.82
C LEU A 481 17.26 21.12 9.16
N PRO A 482 17.12 22.42 9.50
CA PRO A 482 18.10 23.40 9.09
C PRO A 482 19.43 23.04 9.74
N GLU A 483 20.37 22.54 8.95
CA GLU A 483 21.74 22.33 9.40
C GLU A 483 22.43 23.70 9.47
N TYR A 484 22.58 24.22 10.69
CA TYR A 484 23.37 25.43 10.91
C TYR A 484 24.86 25.07 10.84
N ASP A 485 25.57 25.64 9.86
CA ASP A 485 27.03 25.53 9.77
C ASP A 485 27.68 26.36 10.88
N MET A 486 27.85 25.75 12.07
CA MET A 486 28.50 26.38 13.22
C MET A 486 30.01 26.55 13.06
N THR A 487 30.60 26.10 11.94
CA THR A 487 32.05 26.14 11.71
C THR A 487 32.61 27.55 11.83
N ILE A 488 31.90 28.55 11.28
CA ILE A 488 32.32 29.96 11.33
C ILE A 488 32.29 30.46 12.78
N PHE A 489 31.23 30.16 13.53
CA PHE A 489 31.11 30.56 14.94
C PHE A 489 32.19 29.92 15.82
N ILE A 490 32.44 28.62 15.63
CA ILE A 490 33.49 27.90 16.36
C ILE A 490 34.88 28.46 16.03
N ALA A 491 35.14 28.80 14.76
CA ALA A 491 36.40 29.40 14.35
C ALA A 491 36.61 30.80 14.96
N ILE A 492 35.56 31.62 15.03
CA ILE A 492 35.60 32.94 15.68
C ILE A 492 35.89 32.80 17.19
N ILE A 493 35.21 31.86 17.86
CA ILE A 493 35.43 31.60 19.31
C ILE A 493 36.86 31.11 19.55
N LEU A 494 37.35 30.14 18.78
CA LEU A 494 38.73 29.66 18.89
C LEU A 494 39.75 30.77 18.59
N GLY A 495 39.45 31.66 17.65
CA GLY A 495 40.29 32.84 17.35
C GLY A 495 40.37 33.81 18.52
N ALA A 496 39.23 34.13 19.14
CA ALA A 496 39.18 34.98 20.32
C ALA A 496 39.94 34.36 21.52
N ILE A 497 39.80 33.06 21.75
CA ILE A 497 40.55 32.35 22.80
C ILE A 497 42.04 32.31 22.46
N ALA A 498 42.42 32.16 21.19
CA ALA A 498 43.81 32.21 20.76
C ALA A 498 44.44 33.60 21.01
N CYS A 499 43.69 34.69 20.88
CA CYS A 499 44.15 36.03 21.22
C CYS A 499 44.52 36.19 22.71
N LEU A 500 43.89 35.45 23.62
CA LEU A 500 44.26 35.46 25.05
C LEU A 500 45.72 35.09 25.28
N ARG A 501 46.31 34.27 24.39
CA ARG A 501 47.75 33.95 24.43
C ARG A 501 48.62 35.21 24.36
N TYR A 502 48.22 36.23 23.61
CA TYR A 502 48.99 37.46 23.46
C TYR A 502 48.76 38.43 24.62
N PHE A 503 47.52 38.55 25.11
CA PHE A 503 47.20 39.36 26.31
C PHE A 503 47.87 38.86 27.59
N THR A 504 48.24 37.57 27.65
CA THR A 504 48.97 37.03 28.82
C THR A 504 50.41 37.48 28.94
N ALA A 505 50.99 38.07 27.89
CA ALA A 505 52.29 38.70 27.97
C ALA A 505 52.29 39.88 28.97
N GLU A 506 51.15 40.55 29.15
CA GLU A 506 50.99 41.68 30.06
C GLU A 506 50.54 41.26 31.47
N THR A 507 49.76 40.19 31.60
CA THR A 507 49.13 39.78 32.88
C THR A 507 49.88 38.69 33.65
N GLY A 508 50.88 38.04 33.05
CA GLY A 508 51.71 37.00 33.71
C GLY A 508 50.99 35.68 34.02
N ASN A 509 49.71 35.54 33.65
CA ASN A 509 48.91 34.35 33.96
C ASN A 509 49.24 33.17 33.03
N VAL A 510 49.99 32.18 33.55
CA VAL A 510 50.43 30.98 32.82
C VAL A 510 49.25 30.16 32.27
N SER A 511 48.15 30.04 33.03
CA SER A 511 46.97 29.26 32.65
C SER A 511 46.26 29.80 31.40
N LEU A 512 46.18 31.12 31.25
CA LEU A 512 45.54 31.74 30.07
C LEU A 512 46.43 31.57 28.82
N ARG A 513 47.76 31.54 29.00
CA ARG A 513 48.73 31.35 27.92
C ARG A 513 48.65 29.94 27.35
N THR A 514 48.47 28.93 28.21
CA THR A 514 48.31 27.53 27.79
C THR A 514 46.96 27.31 27.11
N ILE A 515 45.88 27.86 27.66
CA ILE A 515 44.54 27.80 27.04
C ILE A 515 44.53 28.43 25.64
N GLY A 516 45.09 29.64 25.49
CA GLY A 516 45.20 30.30 24.19
C GLY A 516 46.12 29.57 23.21
N GLY A 517 47.19 28.93 23.71
CA GLY A 517 48.06 28.04 22.92
C GLY A 517 47.32 26.81 22.37
N CYS A 518 46.54 26.13 23.22
CA CYS A 518 45.71 25.00 22.82
C CYS A 518 44.64 25.39 21.79
N ALA A 519 43.99 26.54 21.98
CA ALA A 519 43.00 27.06 21.02
C ALA A 519 43.63 27.39 19.66
N LEU A 520 44.85 27.94 19.65
CA LEU A 520 45.60 28.22 18.42
C LEU A 520 45.98 26.94 17.66
N ILE A 521 46.40 25.89 18.36
CA ILE A 521 46.67 24.57 17.76
C ILE A 521 45.38 23.98 17.16
N LEU A 522 44.27 24.03 17.91
CA LEU A 522 42.96 23.60 17.42
C LEU A 522 42.50 24.40 16.20
N LEU A 523 42.75 25.71 16.16
CA LEU A 523 42.43 26.56 15.02
C LEU A 523 43.28 26.21 13.79
N LEU A 524 44.57 25.93 13.94
CA LEU A 524 45.42 25.49 12.82
C LEU A 524 45.00 24.11 12.28
N LEU A 525 44.65 23.18 13.16
CA LEU A 525 44.14 21.86 12.78
C LEU A 525 42.70 21.90 12.26
N SER A 526 41.96 22.96 12.54
CA SER A 526 40.55 23.11 12.18
C SER A 526 40.32 22.98 10.67
N ARG A 527 41.26 23.47 9.84
CA ARG A 527 41.22 23.37 8.38
C ARG A 527 41.22 21.91 7.87
N TYR A 528 41.84 21.00 8.62
CA TYR A 528 41.89 19.57 8.30
C TYR A 528 40.77 18.78 8.97
N ILE A 529 40.31 19.23 10.14
CA ILE A 529 39.33 18.54 10.98
C ILE A 529 37.88 18.86 10.54
N PHE A 530 37.54 20.14 10.34
CA PHE A 530 36.17 20.56 10.03
C PHE A 530 35.59 19.97 8.73
N PRO A 531 36.35 19.80 7.64
CA PRO A 531 35.84 19.11 6.45
C PRO A 531 35.48 17.65 6.68
N LYS A 532 36.04 16.99 7.70
CA LYS A 532 35.72 15.60 8.07
C LYS A 532 34.47 15.51 8.95
N PHE A 533 34.11 16.57 9.65
CA PHE A 533 32.89 16.67 10.45
C PHE A 533 31.67 17.15 9.65
N LYS A 534 31.87 17.74 8.45
CA LYS A 534 30.79 17.89 7.48
C LYS A 534 30.35 16.50 7.05
N ARG A 535 29.17 16.06 7.52
CA ARG A 535 28.55 14.83 7.03
C ARG A 535 28.44 14.93 5.51
N LYS A 536 29.11 14.00 4.82
CA LYS A 536 29.09 13.96 3.34
C LYS A 536 27.78 13.39 2.78
N TYR A 537 26.92 12.80 3.61
CA TYR A 537 25.67 12.16 3.18
C TYR A 537 24.57 12.31 4.25
N ILE A 538 23.34 12.50 3.77
CA ILE A 538 22.08 12.44 4.53
C ILE A 538 21.74 10.99 4.83
#